data_AF-A0A2H4Y2B7-F1
#
_entry.id   AF-A0A2H4Y2B7-F1
#
_cell.length_a   1.000
_cell.length_b   1.000
_cell.length_c   1.000
_cell.angle_alpha   90.00
_cell.angle_beta   90.00
_cell.angle_gamma   90.00
#
_symmetry.space_group_name_H-M   'P 1'
#
loop_
_entity.id
_entity.type
_entity.pdbx_description
1 polymer ?
#
loop_
_entity_poly.entity_id
_entity_poly.type
_entity_poly.pdbx_seq_one_letter_code
_entity_poly.pdbx_strand_id
1 'polypeptide(L)'
;DKKQMPTCMPSKCQEPPLLENQLVLKEVANEVGIVRFSCKEGYALHGSSVLKCLPSQQWNDSFPVCKLILCPKPPYIPFGDPSSVSSLHFGSKVKYSCMDGFLLKGVSEITCNSDGMWSSERPHCIPVECPQPEEILNGIVDVQGLTYLSTALYTCKPGFELIGNATLICGEDGYWLGGKPVCKPTECSPAKDIANGRFSYQSPHYGQTITYLCNRGFRLEGQPVLTCLETGNWDAETPFCKEITCEPPLAIDNGFVEGADYSYGATISYSCMPGFQLSGLAMQ
;
A
#
# COMPACT_ATOMS: atom_id res chain seq x y z
N ASP A 1 -100.58 -25.84 -36.45
CA ASP A 1 -99.48 -24.87 -36.22
C ASP A 1 -98.86 -25.01 -34.84
N LYS A 2 -97.66 -25.62 -34.76
CA LYS A 2 -96.85 -25.58 -33.55
C LYS A 2 -96.16 -24.22 -33.50
N LYS A 3 -96.71 -23.28 -32.72
CA LYS A 3 -96.03 -22.02 -32.37
C LYS A 3 -94.81 -22.36 -31.53
N GLN A 4 -93.63 -22.22 -32.11
CA GLN A 4 -92.37 -22.38 -31.41
C GLN A 4 -92.17 -21.20 -30.46
N MET A 5 -92.02 -21.48 -29.16
CA MET A 5 -91.74 -20.45 -28.15
C MET A 5 -90.34 -19.86 -28.41
N PRO A 6 -90.16 -18.53 -28.33
CA PRO A 6 -88.85 -17.93 -28.52
C PRO A 6 -87.95 -18.30 -27.34
N THR A 7 -86.91 -19.08 -27.62
CA THR A 7 -85.82 -19.38 -26.69
C THR A 7 -84.69 -18.38 -26.88
N CYS A 8 -84.28 -17.71 -25.81
CA CYS A 8 -83.07 -16.90 -25.80
C CYS A 8 -81.85 -17.82 -25.82
N MET A 9 -81.01 -17.68 -26.84
CA MET A 9 -79.70 -18.34 -26.91
C MET A 9 -78.60 -17.31 -26.61
N PRO A 10 -77.51 -17.70 -25.95
CA PRO A 10 -76.37 -16.81 -25.72
C PRO A 10 -75.79 -16.28 -27.03
N SER A 11 -75.41 -15.00 -27.05
CA SER A 11 -74.66 -14.40 -28.15
C SER A 11 -73.31 -15.11 -28.31
N LYS A 12 -73.00 -15.61 -29.51
CA LYS A 12 -71.73 -16.30 -29.80
C LYS A 12 -70.74 -15.32 -30.43
N CYS A 13 -69.80 -14.81 -29.64
CA CYS A 13 -68.71 -13.95 -30.11
C CYS A 13 -67.52 -14.76 -30.65
N GLN A 14 -66.62 -14.10 -31.38
CA GLN A 14 -65.35 -14.67 -31.84
C GLN A 14 -64.54 -15.23 -30.66
N GLU A 15 -63.97 -16.43 -30.84
CA GLU A 15 -63.11 -17.05 -29.83
C GLU A 15 -61.83 -16.20 -29.61
N PRO A 16 -61.41 -15.97 -28.35
CA PRO A 16 -60.21 -15.19 -28.07
C PRO A 16 -58.94 -15.88 -28.61
N PRO A 17 -57.99 -15.13 -29.20
CA PRO A 17 -56.74 -15.68 -29.72
C PRO A 17 -55.74 -15.95 -28.58
N LEU A 18 -55.98 -17.00 -27.80
CA LEU A 18 -55.23 -17.28 -26.56
C LEU A 18 -53.73 -17.54 -26.78
N LEU A 19 -53.39 -18.35 -27.78
CA LEU A 19 -52.00 -18.73 -28.09
C LEU A 19 -51.21 -17.57 -28.71
N GLU A 20 -51.80 -16.88 -29.68
CA GLU A 20 -51.16 -15.79 -30.43
C GLU A 20 -50.84 -14.59 -29.51
N ASN A 21 -51.78 -14.24 -28.64
CA ASN A 21 -51.63 -13.11 -27.72
C ASN A 21 -51.08 -13.51 -26.34
N GLN A 22 -50.69 -14.78 -26.15
CA GLN A 22 -50.16 -15.35 -24.89
C GLN A 22 -51.09 -15.11 -23.67
N LEU A 23 -52.40 -15.15 -23.91
CA LEU A 23 -53.43 -14.85 -22.92
C LEU A 23 -53.81 -16.09 -22.10
N VAL A 24 -54.14 -15.86 -20.84
CA VAL A 24 -54.70 -16.83 -19.90
C VAL A 24 -56.09 -16.33 -19.49
N LEU A 25 -57.13 -17.13 -19.77
CA LEU A 25 -58.48 -16.85 -19.30
C LEU A 25 -58.59 -17.12 -17.81
N LYS A 26 -59.18 -16.18 -17.08
CA LYS A 26 -59.60 -16.39 -15.69
C LYS A 26 -61.05 -16.87 -15.67
N GLU A 27 -61.31 -17.98 -14.99
CA GLU A 27 -62.67 -18.46 -14.75
C GLU A 27 -63.42 -17.47 -13.85
N VAL A 28 -64.60 -17.03 -14.31
CA VAL A 28 -65.52 -16.21 -13.52
C VAL A 28 -66.82 -16.98 -13.39
N ALA A 29 -67.11 -17.49 -12.20
CA ALA A 29 -68.17 -18.47 -11.98
C ALA A 29 -69.61 -17.95 -12.16
N ASN A 30 -69.85 -16.68 -12.52
CA ASN A 30 -71.20 -16.08 -12.46
C ASN A 30 -71.52 -15.00 -13.52
N GLU A 31 -70.73 -14.84 -14.58
CA GLU A 31 -70.98 -13.81 -15.61
C GLU A 31 -71.05 -14.39 -17.02
N VAL A 32 -72.27 -14.57 -17.57
CA VAL A 32 -72.49 -15.06 -18.94
C VAL A 32 -72.11 -13.96 -19.94
N GLY A 33 -71.23 -14.28 -20.90
CA GLY A 33 -70.80 -13.34 -21.94
C GLY A 33 -69.68 -12.37 -21.52
N ILE A 34 -69.05 -12.57 -20.36
CA ILE A 34 -67.90 -11.78 -19.89
C ILE A 34 -66.67 -12.69 -19.82
N VAL A 35 -65.55 -12.23 -20.38
CA VAL A 35 -64.26 -12.91 -20.30
C VAL A 35 -63.24 -12.00 -19.64
N ARG A 36 -62.43 -12.56 -18.75
CA ARG A 36 -61.31 -11.87 -18.09
C ARG A 36 -60.00 -12.47 -18.54
N PHE A 37 -59.09 -11.61 -18.98
CA PHE A 37 -57.78 -11.97 -19.46
C PHE A 37 -56.71 -11.64 -18.42
N SER A 38 -55.71 -12.50 -18.38
CA SER A 38 -54.46 -12.30 -17.65
C SER A 38 -53.30 -12.83 -18.49
N CYS A 39 -52.08 -12.48 -18.12
CA CYS A 39 -50.89 -13.00 -18.77
C CYS A 39 -50.21 -14.03 -17.89
N LYS A 40 -49.39 -14.88 -18.52
CA LYS A 40 -48.41 -15.70 -17.78
C LYS A 40 -47.41 -14.79 -17.06
N GLU A 41 -46.79 -15.33 -16.01
CA GLU A 41 -45.74 -14.63 -15.27
C GLU A 41 -44.60 -14.18 -16.22
N GLY A 42 -44.10 -12.95 -16.02
CA GLY A 42 -43.12 -12.33 -16.93
C GLY A 42 -43.70 -11.64 -18.17
N TYR A 43 -45.03 -11.59 -18.30
CA TYR A 43 -45.72 -10.81 -19.33
C TYR A 43 -46.69 -9.79 -18.73
N ALA A 44 -46.73 -8.60 -19.31
CA ALA A 44 -47.67 -7.53 -18.95
C ALA A 44 -48.83 -7.47 -19.97
N LEU A 45 -50.06 -7.38 -19.47
CA LEU A 45 -51.26 -7.27 -20.30
C LEU A 45 -51.38 -5.85 -20.85
N HIS A 46 -51.50 -5.74 -22.17
CA HIS A 46 -51.69 -4.47 -22.87
C HIS A 46 -53.04 -4.47 -23.59
N GLY A 47 -53.96 -3.60 -23.17
CA GLY A 47 -55.35 -3.56 -23.64
C GLY A 47 -56.35 -3.82 -22.50
N SER A 48 -57.63 -4.03 -22.84
CA SER A 48 -58.66 -4.29 -21.83
C SER A 48 -58.50 -5.68 -21.21
N SER A 49 -58.43 -5.74 -19.88
CA SER A 49 -58.39 -7.00 -19.13
C SER A 49 -59.74 -7.72 -19.08
N VAL A 50 -60.82 -7.06 -19.48
CA VAL A 50 -62.18 -7.60 -19.45
C VAL A 50 -62.91 -7.25 -20.74
N LEU A 51 -63.42 -8.26 -21.45
CA LEU A 51 -64.27 -8.07 -22.62
C LEU A 51 -65.68 -8.60 -22.37
N LYS A 52 -66.68 -7.90 -22.91
CA LYS A 52 -68.09 -8.27 -22.86
C LYS A 52 -68.61 -8.51 -24.27
N CYS A 53 -69.26 -9.66 -24.47
CA CYS A 53 -69.89 -10.02 -25.72
C CYS A 53 -71.24 -9.28 -25.83
N LEU A 54 -71.36 -8.41 -26.83
CA LEU A 54 -72.56 -7.61 -27.05
C LEU A 54 -73.64 -8.41 -27.81
N PRO A 55 -74.92 -8.01 -27.76
CA PRO A 55 -75.98 -8.62 -28.56
C PRO A 55 -75.72 -8.61 -30.08
N SER A 56 -74.87 -7.69 -30.55
CA SER A 56 -74.38 -7.61 -31.94
C SER A 56 -73.41 -8.72 -32.32
N GLN A 57 -73.11 -9.67 -31.42
CA GLN A 57 -72.13 -10.75 -31.60
C GLN A 57 -70.69 -10.24 -31.78
N GLN A 58 -70.41 -9.04 -31.26
CA GLN A 58 -69.09 -8.42 -31.27
C GLN A 58 -68.62 -8.13 -29.85
N TRP A 59 -67.30 -8.17 -29.64
CA TRP A 59 -66.70 -7.72 -28.39
C TRP A 59 -66.78 -6.20 -28.28
N ASN A 60 -66.91 -5.71 -27.04
CA ASN A 60 -66.95 -4.28 -26.77
C ASN A 60 -65.61 -3.55 -26.97
N ASP A 61 -64.51 -4.29 -27.11
CA ASP A 61 -63.16 -3.79 -27.37
C ASP A 61 -62.33 -4.89 -28.06
N SER A 62 -61.14 -4.51 -28.54
CA SER A 62 -60.14 -5.39 -29.12
C SER A 62 -59.51 -6.35 -28.10
N PHE A 63 -59.02 -7.50 -28.59
CA PHE A 63 -58.33 -8.46 -27.74
C PHE A 63 -57.01 -7.89 -27.20
N PRO A 64 -56.74 -7.99 -25.88
CA PRO A 64 -55.48 -7.56 -25.31
C PRO A 64 -54.32 -8.43 -25.80
N VAL A 65 -53.09 -7.93 -25.65
CA VAL A 65 -51.86 -8.65 -25.99
C VAL A 65 -50.93 -8.70 -24.78
N CYS A 66 -50.39 -9.88 -24.47
CA CYS A 66 -49.37 -10.03 -23.45
C CYS A 66 -47.99 -9.75 -24.04
N LYS A 67 -47.33 -8.70 -23.55
CA LYS A 67 -45.97 -8.32 -23.96
C LYS A 67 -44.98 -8.73 -22.87
N LEU A 68 -43.78 -9.14 -23.26
CA LEU A 68 -42.72 -9.47 -22.30
C LEU A 68 -42.40 -8.28 -21.41
N ILE A 69 -42.23 -8.53 -20.12
CA ILE A 69 -41.70 -7.55 -19.16
C ILE A 69 -40.19 -7.44 -19.39
N LEU A 70 -39.74 -6.20 -19.55
CA LEU A 70 -38.34 -5.87 -19.79
C LEU A 70 -37.83 -4.97 -18.66
N CYS A 71 -36.72 -5.37 -18.05
CA CYS A 71 -35.99 -4.54 -17.11
C CYS A 71 -35.14 -3.49 -17.85
N PRO A 72 -34.84 -2.36 -17.18
CA PRO A 72 -33.89 -1.39 -17.70
C PRO A 72 -32.50 -2.03 -17.83
N LYS A 73 -31.61 -1.40 -18.61
CA LYS A 73 -30.21 -1.83 -18.69
C LYS A 73 -29.61 -1.94 -17.28
N PRO A 74 -28.77 -2.96 -17.02
CA PRO A 74 -28.20 -3.15 -15.70
C PRO A 74 -27.47 -1.88 -15.24
N PRO A 75 -27.65 -1.46 -13.97
CA PRO A 75 -26.99 -0.27 -13.46
C PRO A 75 -25.47 -0.33 -13.63
N TYR A 76 -24.87 0.76 -14.14
CA TYR A 76 -23.42 0.91 -14.21
C TYR A 76 -22.82 1.09 -12.81
N ILE A 77 -21.72 0.39 -12.52
CA ILE A 77 -20.96 0.54 -11.28
C ILE A 77 -19.53 0.97 -11.61
N PRO A 78 -18.98 2.02 -10.95
CA PRO A 78 -17.57 2.35 -11.06
C PRO A 78 -16.70 1.19 -10.55
N PHE A 79 -15.59 0.92 -11.22
CA PHE A 79 -14.64 -0.13 -10.87
C PHE A 79 -15.20 -1.56 -10.81
N GLY A 80 -16.30 -1.81 -11.51
CA GLY A 80 -16.84 -3.15 -11.71
C GLY A 80 -17.56 -3.29 -13.04
N ASP A 81 -17.80 -4.54 -13.43
CA ASP A 81 -18.39 -4.88 -14.72
C ASP A 81 -19.58 -5.84 -14.51
N PRO A 82 -20.76 -5.56 -15.11
CA PRO A 82 -21.86 -6.51 -15.17
C PRO A 82 -21.61 -7.57 -16.24
N SER A 83 -21.83 -8.85 -15.89
CA SER A 83 -21.80 -9.97 -16.83
C SER A 83 -22.61 -9.67 -18.10
N SER A 84 -22.08 -10.02 -19.26
CA SER A 84 -22.76 -9.80 -20.53
C SER A 84 -24.11 -10.53 -20.56
N VAL A 85 -25.19 -9.77 -20.78
CA VAL A 85 -26.55 -10.32 -20.86
C VAL A 85 -27.13 -10.07 -22.25
N SER A 86 -27.60 -11.13 -22.90
CA SER A 86 -28.19 -11.07 -24.24
C SER A 86 -29.63 -10.56 -24.26
N SER A 87 -30.33 -10.59 -23.11
CA SER A 87 -31.72 -10.18 -23.01
C SER A 87 -32.08 -9.72 -21.59
N LEU A 88 -32.99 -8.74 -21.48
CA LEU A 88 -33.36 -8.08 -20.22
C LEU A 88 -34.80 -8.43 -19.79
N HIS A 89 -35.27 -9.63 -20.10
CA HIS A 89 -36.63 -10.04 -19.79
C HIS A 89 -36.75 -10.58 -18.36
N PHE A 90 -37.98 -10.75 -17.90
CA PHE A 90 -38.28 -11.40 -16.62
C PHE A 90 -37.47 -12.70 -16.41
N GLY A 91 -36.84 -12.84 -15.25
CA GLY A 91 -36.00 -13.97 -14.91
C GLY A 91 -34.54 -13.86 -15.38
N SER A 92 -34.20 -12.88 -16.23
CA SER A 92 -32.79 -12.60 -16.59
C SER A 92 -31.98 -12.27 -15.34
N LYS A 93 -30.75 -12.78 -15.29
CA LYS A 93 -29.80 -12.56 -14.19
C LYS A 93 -28.59 -11.79 -14.66
N VAL A 94 -28.13 -10.85 -13.84
CA VAL A 94 -26.88 -10.10 -14.07
C VAL A 94 -25.99 -10.33 -12.86
N LYS A 95 -24.77 -10.81 -13.09
CA LYS A 95 -23.76 -10.94 -12.06
C LYS A 95 -22.76 -9.80 -12.15
N TYR A 96 -22.45 -9.16 -11.04
CA TYR A 96 -21.44 -8.11 -10.95
C TYR A 96 -20.14 -8.67 -10.39
N SER A 97 -19.03 -8.19 -10.96
CA SER A 97 -17.68 -8.42 -10.47
C SER A 97 -16.93 -7.09 -10.42
N CYS A 98 -16.11 -6.90 -9.38
CA CYS A 98 -15.23 -5.74 -9.28
C CYS A 98 -13.90 -6.01 -9.99
N MET A 99 -13.23 -4.94 -10.43
CA MET A 99 -11.85 -5.02 -10.91
C MET A 99 -10.89 -5.37 -9.77
N ASP A 100 -9.69 -5.81 -10.12
CA ASP A 100 -8.65 -6.16 -9.14
C ASP A 100 -8.35 -4.98 -8.20
N GLY A 101 -8.17 -5.29 -6.92
CA GLY A 101 -7.99 -4.30 -5.85
C GLY A 101 -9.29 -3.65 -5.35
N PHE A 102 -10.46 -4.15 -5.77
CA PHE A 102 -11.76 -3.70 -5.27
C PHE A 102 -12.62 -4.87 -4.75
N LEU A 103 -13.28 -4.65 -3.63
CA LEU A 103 -14.23 -5.58 -3.02
C LEU A 103 -15.67 -5.20 -3.36
N LEU A 104 -16.49 -6.20 -3.70
CA LEU A 104 -17.89 -6.02 -3.98
C LEU A 104 -18.69 -5.91 -2.67
N LYS A 105 -19.31 -4.75 -2.44
CA LYS A 105 -20.20 -4.47 -1.32
C LYS A 105 -21.65 -4.43 -1.80
N GLY A 106 -22.45 -5.41 -1.35
CA GLY A 106 -23.84 -5.60 -1.74
C GLY A 106 -24.07 -6.99 -2.33
N VAL A 107 -25.17 -7.17 -3.07
CA VAL A 107 -25.46 -8.44 -3.75
C VAL A 107 -24.69 -8.53 -5.07
N SER A 108 -24.07 -9.68 -5.32
CA SER A 108 -23.29 -9.91 -6.54
C SER A 108 -24.15 -10.32 -7.74
N GLU A 109 -25.41 -10.71 -7.54
CA GLU A 109 -26.32 -11.15 -8.60
C GLU A 109 -27.70 -10.52 -8.40
N ILE A 110 -28.24 -9.91 -9.46
CA ILE A 110 -29.59 -9.35 -9.49
C ILE A 110 -30.43 -10.05 -10.55
N THR A 111 -31.73 -10.18 -10.29
CA THR A 111 -32.70 -10.84 -11.18
C THR A 111 -33.77 -9.85 -11.63
N CYS A 112 -34.22 -9.95 -12.88
CA CYS A 112 -35.30 -9.13 -13.41
C CYS A 112 -36.65 -9.66 -12.91
N ASN A 113 -37.37 -8.83 -12.15
CA ASN A 113 -38.64 -9.19 -11.51
C ASN A 113 -39.84 -8.96 -12.42
N SER A 114 -41.01 -9.45 -12.01
CA SER A 114 -42.28 -9.35 -12.76
C SER A 114 -42.87 -7.94 -12.79
N ASP A 115 -42.32 -7.01 -12.02
CA ASP A 115 -42.64 -5.58 -12.06
C ASP A 115 -41.78 -4.80 -13.07
N GLY A 116 -40.82 -5.47 -13.73
CA GLY A 116 -39.86 -4.84 -14.64
C GLY A 116 -38.72 -4.11 -13.92
N MET A 117 -38.54 -4.36 -12.62
CA MET A 117 -37.43 -3.83 -11.84
C MET A 117 -36.41 -4.93 -11.50
N TRP A 118 -35.18 -4.51 -11.19
CA TRP A 118 -34.16 -5.42 -10.69
C TRP A 118 -34.40 -5.76 -9.21
N SER A 119 -34.10 -7.00 -8.83
CA SER A 119 -34.39 -7.56 -7.50
C SER A 119 -33.69 -6.87 -6.33
N SER A 120 -32.66 -6.08 -6.58
CA SER A 120 -31.90 -5.38 -5.56
C SER A 120 -31.33 -4.08 -6.11
N GLU A 121 -30.97 -3.20 -5.18
CA GLU A 121 -30.22 -1.98 -5.47
C GLU A 121 -28.82 -2.29 -6.02
N ARG A 122 -28.23 -1.25 -6.60
CA ARG A 122 -26.91 -1.28 -7.23
C ARG A 122 -25.80 -1.60 -6.21
N PRO A 123 -24.93 -2.59 -6.47
CA PRO A 123 -23.77 -2.86 -5.62
C PRO A 123 -22.67 -1.81 -5.80
N HIS A 124 -21.72 -1.77 -4.88
CA HIS A 124 -20.58 -0.85 -4.93
C HIS A 124 -19.26 -1.63 -4.92
N CYS A 125 -18.30 -1.19 -5.73
CA CYS A 125 -16.92 -1.67 -5.66
C CYS A 125 -16.11 -0.69 -4.81
N ILE A 126 -15.65 -1.14 -3.64
CA ILE A 126 -14.84 -0.34 -2.73
C ILE A 126 -13.38 -0.80 -2.83
N PRO A 127 -12.39 0.10 -2.81
CA PRO A 127 -11.00 -0.32 -2.87
C PRO A 127 -10.66 -1.16 -1.64
N VAL A 128 -9.76 -2.14 -1.80
CA VAL A 128 -9.15 -2.81 -0.65
C VAL A 128 -8.34 -1.81 0.16
N GLU A 129 -8.28 -2.03 1.48
CA GLU A 129 -7.49 -1.21 2.40
C GLU A 129 -6.39 -2.05 3.02
N CYS A 130 -5.15 -1.60 2.86
CA CYS A 130 -3.99 -2.15 3.53
C CYS A 130 -3.92 -1.68 5.00
N PRO A 131 -3.30 -2.48 5.90
CA PRO A 131 -3.12 -2.07 7.29
C PRO A 131 -2.20 -0.85 7.39
N GLN A 132 -2.23 -0.12 8.51
CA GLN A 132 -1.27 0.97 8.74
C GLN A 132 0.17 0.41 8.69
N PRO A 133 1.06 0.97 7.84
CA PRO A 133 2.46 0.54 7.79
C PRO A 133 3.15 0.66 9.15
N GLU A 134 3.94 -0.35 9.52
CA GLU A 134 4.66 -0.35 10.78
C GLU A 134 5.82 0.64 10.77
N GLU A 135 6.05 1.31 11.89
CA GLU A 135 7.24 2.12 12.09
C GLU A 135 8.51 1.25 12.15
N ILE A 136 9.63 1.83 11.71
CA ILE A 136 10.96 1.21 11.74
C ILE A 136 11.87 2.00 12.68
N LEU A 137 12.77 1.31 13.37
CA LEU A 137 13.75 1.96 14.24
C LEU A 137 14.65 2.89 13.41
N ASN A 138 14.89 4.10 13.90
CA ASN A 138 15.68 5.14 13.23
C ASN A 138 15.20 5.51 11.82
N GLY A 139 13.94 5.22 11.49
CA GLY A 139 13.31 5.71 10.28
C GLY A 139 12.03 6.47 10.54
N ILE A 140 11.46 6.95 9.44
CA ILE A 140 10.24 7.74 9.35
C ILE A 140 9.46 7.14 8.18
N VAL A 141 8.16 6.95 8.36
CA VAL A 141 7.26 6.49 7.30
C VAL A 141 6.28 7.60 6.94
N ASP A 142 6.24 7.96 5.66
CA ASP A 142 5.24 8.86 5.08
C ASP A 142 4.20 8.04 4.33
N VAL A 143 2.93 8.14 4.72
CA VAL A 143 1.85 7.28 4.23
C VAL A 143 0.86 8.12 3.43
N GLN A 144 0.80 7.90 2.12
CA GLN A 144 -0.08 8.62 1.19
C GLN A 144 -1.37 7.84 0.93
N GLY A 145 -2.08 7.52 2.02
CA GLY A 145 -3.31 6.72 1.99
C GLY A 145 -3.07 5.22 2.21
N LEU A 146 -4.17 4.48 2.38
CA LEU A 146 -4.17 3.05 2.72
C LEU A 146 -4.91 2.18 1.70
N THR A 147 -5.54 2.77 0.68
CA THR A 147 -6.31 2.02 -0.31
C THR A 147 -5.43 1.44 -1.41
N TYR A 148 -5.96 0.53 -2.22
CA TYR A 148 -5.30 -0.02 -3.40
C TYR A 148 -4.48 1.03 -4.20
N LEU A 149 -3.24 0.69 -4.53
CA LEU A 149 -2.23 1.55 -5.18
C LEU A 149 -1.72 2.76 -4.37
N SER A 150 -2.17 2.96 -3.13
CA SER A 150 -1.55 3.94 -2.23
C SER A 150 -0.11 3.53 -1.91
N THR A 151 0.70 4.52 -1.53
CA THR A 151 2.13 4.31 -1.27
C THR A 151 2.52 4.69 0.15
N ALA A 152 3.49 3.95 0.69
CA ALA A 152 4.15 4.28 1.94
C ALA A 152 5.65 4.39 1.69
N LEU A 153 6.24 5.55 2.01
CA LEU A 153 7.64 5.85 1.78
C LEU A 153 8.40 5.87 3.11
N TYR A 154 9.36 4.96 3.24
CA TYR A 154 10.31 4.92 4.34
C TYR A 154 11.54 5.76 4.04
N THR A 155 11.96 6.53 5.02
CA THR A 155 13.20 7.29 5.02
C THR A 155 13.93 7.06 6.34
N CYS A 156 15.25 7.04 6.32
CA CYS A 156 16.03 6.92 7.55
C CYS A 156 16.34 8.31 8.12
N LYS A 157 16.44 8.39 9.44
CA LYS A 157 16.92 9.58 10.15
C LYS A 157 18.40 9.83 9.79
N PRO A 158 18.91 11.06 9.95
CA PRO A 158 20.32 11.35 9.68
C PRO A 158 21.27 10.41 10.42
N GLY A 159 22.35 9.99 9.75
CA GLY A 159 23.33 9.03 10.26
C GLY A 159 22.93 7.55 10.12
N PHE A 160 21.83 7.28 9.41
CA PHE A 160 21.40 5.93 9.09
C PHE A 160 21.13 5.78 7.58
N GLU A 161 21.51 4.64 7.04
CA GLU A 161 21.28 4.24 5.66
C GLU A 161 20.12 3.24 5.55
N LEU A 162 19.29 3.42 4.52
CA LEU A 162 18.15 2.56 4.25
C LEU A 162 18.59 1.31 3.49
N ILE A 163 18.33 0.14 4.07
CA ILE A 163 18.58 -1.16 3.45
C ILE A 163 17.23 -1.81 3.10
N GLY A 164 17.00 -2.03 1.80
CA GLY A 164 15.76 -2.62 1.28
C GLY A 164 15.02 -1.68 0.33
N ASN A 165 13.73 -1.95 0.10
CA ASN A 165 12.88 -1.07 -0.72
C ASN A 165 12.34 0.06 0.17
N ALA A 166 12.56 1.30 -0.25
CA ALA A 166 12.06 2.47 0.47
C ALA A 166 10.54 2.63 0.34
N THR A 167 9.93 2.13 -0.74
CA THR A 167 8.52 2.36 -1.04
C THR A 167 7.73 1.05 -1.01
N LEU A 168 6.66 1.04 -0.24
CA LEU A 168 5.64 -0.01 -0.29
C LEU A 168 4.43 0.48 -1.08
N ILE A 169 3.76 -0.44 -1.78
CA ILE A 169 2.56 -0.16 -2.58
C ILE A 169 1.44 -1.06 -2.08
N CYS A 170 0.25 -0.51 -1.83
CA CYS A 170 -0.90 -1.33 -1.41
C CYS A 170 -1.38 -2.21 -2.56
N GLY A 171 -1.27 -3.52 -2.38
CA GLY A 171 -1.63 -4.54 -3.36
C GLY A 171 -3.12 -4.78 -3.50
N GLU A 172 -3.49 -5.56 -4.52
CA GLU A 172 -4.88 -5.89 -4.83
C GLU A 172 -5.55 -6.80 -3.78
N ASP A 173 -4.74 -7.50 -2.99
CA ASP A 173 -5.14 -8.42 -1.92
C ASP A 173 -5.29 -7.72 -0.57
N GLY A 174 -5.03 -6.40 -0.50
CA GLY A 174 -5.07 -5.62 0.74
C GLY A 174 -3.80 -5.77 1.59
N TYR A 175 -2.69 -6.22 0.99
CA TYR A 175 -1.38 -6.26 1.66
C TYR A 175 -0.37 -5.34 1.00
N TRP A 176 0.54 -4.80 1.80
CA TRP A 176 1.64 -3.99 1.28
C TRP A 176 2.61 -4.85 0.50
N LEU A 177 2.81 -4.49 -0.76
CA LEU A 177 3.81 -5.07 -1.65
C LEU A 177 5.16 -4.42 -1.36
N GLY A 178 6.16 -5.26 -1.10
CA GLY A 178 7.51 -4.87 -0.73
C GLY A 178 7.87 -5.33 0.68
N GLY A 179 9.17 -5.49 0.94
CA GLY A 179 9.67 -5.85 2.27
C GLY A 179 9.87 -4.62 3.14
N LYS A 180 9.53 -4.72 4.44
CA LYS A 180 9.83 -3.70 5.44
C LYS A 180 11.34 -3.39 5.44
N PRO A 181 11.77 -2.15 5.12
CA PRO A 181 13.19 -1.82 5.09
C PRO A 181 13.77 -1.68 6.49
N VAL A 182 15.10 -1.66 6.57
CA VAL A 182 15.84 -1.52 7.82
C VAL A 182 16.81 -0.35 7.71
N CYS A 183 16.78 0.56 8.68
CA CYS A 183 17.76 1.62 8.82
C CYS A 183 18.98 1.11 9.60
N LYS A 184 20.14 1.07 8.97
CA LYS A 184 21.41 0.70 9.62
C LYS A 184 22.27 1.94 9.85
N PRO A 185 23.03 2.01 10.95
CA PRO A 185 23.95 3.13 11.17
C PRO A 185 24.94 3.25 10.00
N THR A 186 25.16 4.47 9.52
CA THR A 186 26.20 4.74 8.52
C THR A 186 27.57 4.32 9.06
N GLU A 187 28.37 3.65 8.23
CA GLU A 187 29.72 3.24 8.58
C GLU A 187 30.74 4.27 8.10
N CYS A 188 31.56 4.76 9.02
CA CYS A 188 32.72 5.57 8.70
C CYS A 188 33.87 4.73 8.14
N SER A 189 34.76 5.39 7.41
CA SER A 189 36.00 4.77 6.93
C SER A 189 36.77 4.07 8.07
N PRO A 190 37.35 2.88 7.83
CA PRO A 190 38.11 2.17 8.86
C PRO A 190 39.19 3.05 9.50
N ALA A 191 39.42 2.84 10.79
CA ALA A 191 40.47 3.50 11.55
C ALA A 191 41.83 3.32 10.85
N LYS A 192 42.59 4.40 10.71
CA LYS A 192 43.92 4.35 10.08
C LYS A 192 44.98 4.07 11.13
N ASP A 193 45.87 3.12 10.86
CA ASP A 193 47.04 2.90 11.72
C ASP A 193 47.96 4.12 11.72
N ILE A 194 48.51 4.44 12.89
CA ILE A 194 49.45 5.53 13.08
C ILE A 194 50.81 4.98 13.50
N ALA A 195 51.89 5.49 12.90
CA ALA A 195 53.24 5.11 13.27
C ALA A 195 53.51 5.51 14.72
N ASN A 196 54.16 4.63 15.50
CA ASN A 196 54.47 4.84 16.92
C ASN A 196 53.23 5.14 17.79
N GLY A 197 52.07 4.61 17.43
CA GLY A 197 50.86 4.71 18.23
C GLY A 197 49.94 3.52 18.03
N ARG A 198 48.77 3.60 18.67
CA ARG A 198 47.68 2.63 18.58
C ARG A 198 46.34 3.37 18.68
N PHE A 199 45.27 2.71 18.26
CA PHE A 199 43.91 3.20 18.49
C PHE A 199 43.03 2.11 19.10
N SER A 200 41.91 2.50 19.70
CA SER A 200 40.87 1.59 20.18
C SER A 200 39.48 2.16 19.88
N TYR A 201 38.57 1.29 19.41
CA TYR A 201 37.17 1.63 19.14
C TYR A 201 36.28 0.39 19.22
N GLN A 202 34.97 0.58 19.40
CA GLN A 202 34.00 -0.52 19.43
C GLN A 202 33.52 -0.92 18.03
N SER A 203 33.11 0.08 17.25
CA SER A 203 32.61 -0.08 15.87
C SER A 203 32.70 1.26 15.13
N PRO A 204 32.86 1.29 13.80
CA PRO A 204 33.01 2.52 13.04
C PRO A 204 31.64 3.08 12.62
N HIS A 205 30.64 3.04 13.49
CA HIS A 205 29.27 3.49 13.16
C HIS A 205 29.04 4.93 13.58
N TYR A 206 28.06 5.59 12.94
CA TYR A 206 27.59 6.92 13.30
C TYR A 206 27.45 7.12 14.82
N GLY A 207 28.04 8.20 15.34
CA GLY A 207 28.04 8.56 16.76
C GLY A 207 29.06 7.80 17.62
N GLN A 208 29.77 6.81 17.07
CA GLN A 208 30.87 6.12 17.76
C GLN A 208 32.18 6.89 17.65
N THR A 209 33.09 6.62 18.59
CA THR A 209 34.38 7.30 18.67
C THR A 209 35.57 6.35 18.57
N ILE A 210 36.68 6.86 18.02
CA ILE A 210 37.99 6.22 18.00
C ILE A 210 38.92 7.03 18.88
N THR A 211 39.61 6.36 19.80
CA THR A 211 40.65 7.00 20.62
C THR A 211 42.03 6.57 20.17
N TYR A 212 42.89 7.53 19.84
CA TYR A 212 44.29 7.33 19.48
C TYR A 212 45.22 7.60 20.67
N LEU A 213 46.30 6.82 20.75
CA LEU A 213 47.31 6.92 21.78
C LEU A 213 48.70 6.68 21.20
N CYS A 214 49.64 7.56 21.50
CA CYS A 214 51.04 7.37 21.13
C CYS A 214 51.78 6.42 22.08
N ASN A 215 52.77 5.73 21.54
CA ASN A 215 53.71 4.95 22.33
C ASN A 215 54.58 5.88 23.18
N ARG A 216 55.22 5.31 24.22
CA ARG A 216 56.13 6.08 25.08
C ARG A 216 57.25 6.69 24.24
N GLY A 217 57.61 7.93 24.55
CA GLY A 217 58.59 8.72 23.78
C GLY A 217 58.02 9.51 22.61
N PHE A 218 56.71 9.42 22.38
CA PHE A 218 56.03 10.20 21.35
C PHE A 218 54.87 11.00 21.94
N ARG A 219 54.65 12.20 21.40
CA ARG A 219 53.54 13.09 21.70
C ARG A 219 52.53 13.05 20.55
N LEU A 220 51.25 12.96 20.88
CA LEU A 220 50.17 13.00 19.90
C LEU A 220 49.97 14.44 19.41
N GLU A 221 50.00 14.64 18.11
CA GLU A 221 49.68 15.89 17.43
C GLU A 221 48.38 15.72 16.65
N GLY A 222 47.37 16.54 16.97
CA GLY A 222 46.00 16.42 16.45
C GLY A 222 44.97 16.08 17.53
N GLN A 223 43.76 15.71 17.12
CA GLN A 223 42.69 15.32 18.06
C GLN A 223 42.89 13.86 18.52
N PRO A 224 42.94 13.59 19.83
CA PRO A 224 43.13 12.24 20.35
C PRO A 224 41.87 11.36 20.21
N VAL A 225 40.71 11.96 20.01
CA VAL A 225 39.43 11.27 19.85
C VAL A 225 38.76 11.79 18.59
N LEU A 226 38.36 10.88 17.70
CA LEU A 226 37.60 11.17 16.49
C LEU A 226 36.19 10.58 16.61
N THR A 227 35.18 11.31 16.16
CA THR A 227 33.77 10.91 16.16
C THR A 227 33.26 10.67 14.74
N CYS A 228 32.54 9.57 14.54
CA CYS A 228 31.94 9.25 13.25
C CYS A 228 30.69 10.12 13.01
N LEU A 229 30.75 10.95 11.96
CA LEU A 229 29.67 11.85 11.58
C LEU A 229 28.60 11.14 10.74
N GLU A 230 27.44 11.79 10.62
CA GLU A 230 26.30 11.29 9.82
C GLU A 230 26.61 11.13 8.33
N THR A 231 27.67 11.78 7.86
CA THR A 231 28.12 11.73 6.46
C THR A 231 29.00 10.51 6.14
N GLY A 232 29.33 9.69 7.14
CA GLY A 232 30.30 8.59 6.99
C GLY A 232 31.77 9.03 7.07
N ASN A 233 32.03 10.28 7.48
CA ASN A 233 33.37 10.81 7.69
C ASN A 233 33.68 11.00 9.19
N TRP A 234 34.96 10.95 9.53
CA TRP A 234 35.44 11.35 10.86
C TRP A 234 35.38 12.89 10.99
N ASP A 235 35.09 13.37 12.21
CA ASP A 235 35.02 14.80 12.55
C ASP A 235 36.33 15.56 12.42
N ALA A 236 37.47 14.86 12.45
CA ALA A 236 38.78 15.42 12.16
C ALA A 236 39.70 14.40 11.45
N GLU A 237 40.85 14.90 10.98
CA GLU A 237 41.88 14.09 10.34
C GLU A 237 42.61 13.19 11.36
N THR A 238 43.16 12.07 10.85
CA THR A 238 43.92 11.12 11.67
C THR A 238 45.14 11.82 12.30
N PRO A 239 45.30 11.77 13.64
CA PRO A 239 46.45 12.37 14.31
C PRO A 239 47.74 11.59 14.02
N PHE A 240 48.90 12.16 14.35
CA PHE A 240 50.18 11.46 14.24
C PHE A 240 51.02 11.61 15.50
N CYS A 241 51.92 10.66 15.71
CA CYS A 241 52.82 10.63 16.86
C CYS A 241 54.15 11.27 16.49
N LYS A 242 54.42 12.44 17.06
CA LYS A 242 55.69 13.15 16.92
C LYS A 242 56.63 12.73 18.04
N GLU A 243 57.87 12.44 17.69
CA GLU A 243 58.90 12.09 18.68
C GLU A 243 59.10 13.24 19.68
N ILE A 244 59.23 12.90 20.95
CA ILE A 244 59.58 13.85 22.01
C ILE A 244 61.10 13.97 22.00
N THR A 245 61.58 15.16 21.67
CA THR A 245 63.00 15.51 21.75
C THR A 245 63.21 16.59 22.81
N CYS A 246 64.27 16.44 23.60
CA CYS A 246 64.72 17.47 24.52
C CYS A 246 65.41 18.62 23.76
N GLU A 247 65.41 19.81 24.36
CA GLU A 247 66.26 20.88 23.86
C GLU A 247 67.73 20.49 24.04
N PRO A 248 68.61 20.85 23.10
CA PRO A 248 70.04 20.60 23.26
C PRO A 248 70.53 21.19 24.59
N PRO A 249 71.25 20.42 25.40
CA PRO A 249 71.79 20.88 26.67
C PRO A 249 72.71 22.07 26.44
N LEU A 250 72.61 23.08 27.31
CA LEU A 250 73.51 24.23 27.28
C LEU A 250 74.96 23.76 27.49
N ALA A 251 75.90 24.41 26.81
CA ALA A 251 77.31 24.18 27.03
C ALA A 251 77.66 24.48 28.50
N ILE A 252 78.44 23.60 29.12
CA ILE A 252 78.92 23.78 30.50
C ILE A 252 80.28 24.48 30.49
N ASP A 253 80.45 25.44 31.39
CA ASP A 253 81.74 26.11 31.55
C ASP A 253 82.79 25.12 32.07
N ASN A 254 83.97 25.14 31.47
CA ASN A 254 85.09 24.27 31.79
C ASN A 254 84.81 22.75 31.67
N GLY A 255 83.88 22.35 30.80
CA GLY A 255 83.59 20.94 30.52
C GLY A 255 83.04 20.69 29.11
N PHE A 256 82.67 19.45 28.85
CA PHE A 256 82.10 18.97 27.59
C PHE A 256 80.79 18.21 27.86
N VAL A 257 79.87 18.30 26.90
CA VAL A 257 78.66 17.46 26.86
C VAL A 257 78.86 16.41 25.77
N GLU A 258 78.72 15.15 26.13
CA GLU A 258 78.90 14.00 25.25
C GLU A 258 77.52 13.38 24.94
N GLY A 259 77.23 13.25 23.64
CA GLY A 259 75.94 12.79 23.13
C GLY A 259 75.37 13.75 22.10
N ALA A 260 74.80 13.22 21.02
CA ALA A 260 74.18 14.00 19.93
C ALA A 260 72.72 13.61 19.67
N ASP A 261 72.21 12.61 20.40
CA ASP A 261 70.82 12.17 20.35
C ASP A 261 70.08 12.73 21.55
N TYR A 262 69.01 13.48 21.27
CA TYR A 262 68.16 14.12 22.27
C TYR A 262 66.74 13.55 22.26
N SER A 263 66.55 12.38 21.64
CA SER A 263 65.29 11.65 21.67
C SER A 263 64.95 11.15 23.08
N TYR A 264 63.68 10.89 23.31
CA TYR A 264 63.20 10.37 24.59
C TYR A 264 63.89 9.05 24.98
N GLY A 265 64.55 9.05 26.13
CA GLY A 265 65.28 7.89 26.66
C GLY A 265 66.74 7.82 26.25
N ALA A 266 67.22 8.74 25.39
CA ALA A 266 68.64 8.96 25.18
C ALA A 266 69.29 9.51 26.46
N THR A 267 70.55 9.17 26.70
CA THR A 267 71.33 9.65 27.84
C THR A 267 72.48 10.50 27.34
N ILE A 268 72.67 11.66 27.95
CA ILE A 268 73.83 12.51 27.73
C ILE A 268 74.75 12.46 28.96
N SER A 269 76.05 12.55 28.73
CA SER A 269 77.05 12.55 29.80
C SER A 269 77.82 13.86 29.82
N TYR A 270 78.14 14.32 31.02
CA TYR A 270 78.92 15.54 31.24
C TYR A 270 80.33 15.17 31.70
N SER A 271 81.35 15.76 31.08
CA SER A 271 82.76 15.57 31.44
C SER A 271 83.46 16.91 31.69
N CYS A 272 84.37 16.97 32.66
CA CYS A 272 85.10 18.20 33.01
C CYS A 272 86.47 18.24 32.32
N MET A 273 86.94 19.46 32.00
CA MET A 273 88.33 19.64 31.60
C MET A 273 89.30 19.29 32.76
N PRO A 274 90.54 18.88 32.45
CA PRO A 274 91.54 18.57 33.48
C PRO A 274 91.70 19.70 34.50
N GLY A 275 91.57 19.39 35.80
CA GLY A 275 91.64 20.36 36.90
C GLY A 275 90.29 20.79 37.47
N PHE A 276 89.17 20.39 36.85
CA PHE A 276 87.81 20.66 37.34
C PHE A 276 87.09 19.36 37.73
N GLN A 277 86.19 19.43 38.71
CA GLN A 277 85.38 18.30 39.16
C GLN A 277 83.89 18.63 39.02
N LEU A 278 83.12 17.66 38.51
CA LEU A 278 81.68 17.82 38.32
C LEU A 278 80.96 17.78 39.67
N SER A 279 80.17 18.81 39.98
CA SER A 279 79.32 18.86 41.17
C SER A 279 77.85 18.65 40.77
N GLY A 280 77.38 17.41 40.80
CA GLY A 280 75.99 17.07 40.43
C GLY A 280 75.87 15.70 39.78
N LEU A 281 74.75 15.45 39.09
CA LEU A 281 74.54 14.25 38.28
C LEU A 281 75.41 14.30 37.03
N ALA A 282 76.21 13.26 36.79
CA ALA A 282 77.07 13.15 35.61
C ALA A 282 76.32 12.71 34.34
N MET A 283 75.06 12.26 34.49
CA MET A 283 74.21 11.76 33.42
C MET A 283 72.79 12.31 33.59
N GLN A 284 72.15 12.65 32.47
CA GLN A 284 70.77 13.13 32.42
C GLN A 284 70.02 12.44 31.27
#